data_AF-A0A2I0WHR0-F1
#
_entry.id   AF-A0A2I0WHR0-F1
#
_cell.length_a   1.000
_cell.length_b   1.000
_cell.length_c   1.000
_cell.angle_alpha   90.00
_cell.angle_beta   90.00
_cell.angle_gamma   90.00
#
_symmetry.space_group_name_H-M   'P 1'
#
loop_
_entity.id
_entity.type
_entity.pdbx_description
1 polymer ?
#
loop_
_entity_poly.entity_id
_entity_poly.type
_entity_poly.pdbx_seq_one_letter_code
_entity_poly.pdbx_strand_id
1 'polypeptide(L)'
;MKEFSFFPGKAEGVLFEDDGDGYGYTQGAYLLTYYAAELKSSTVTVRVSQTEGSWKRPNRSLHVFILLGEGAMIDGLGIDGEEVHITMPSESEVSKLQSASEIKYREKLGMFIQDDAKLLPDADDLSGQKGIELSKAPVDIKSRDWQLKVVPWIGGRMISMIHLPSATQWLHSRVEVDGYEEYSGVEYRSAGCSEEYKVTGRKLEQSGEEEALSLEGDIGGGLVLERKIFIPKDNPQVLCIDTGIIARTVGAGSGGFSRFVWINLTFI
;
A
#
# COMPACT_ATOMS: atom_id res chain seq x y z
N MET A 1 -4.13 15.78 0.87
CA MET A 1 -3.28 15.12 1.89
C MET A 1 -2.56 14.00 1.16
N LYS A 2 -1.28 13.74 1.47
CA LYS A 2 -0.57 12.55 0.99
C LYS A 2 -0.19 11.70 2.18
N GLU A 3 -0.38 10.38 2.05
CA GLU A 3 -0.16 9.40 3.11
C GLU A 3 1.06 8.54 2.76
N PHE A 4 2.03 8.46 3.67
CA PHE A 4 3.15 7.52 3.57
C PHE A 4 3.17 6.66 4.83
N SER A 5 3.32 5.35 4.67
CA SER A 5 3.51 4.42 5.79
C SER A 5 4.96 3.97 5.85
N PHE A 6 5.62 4.13 7.00
CA PHE A 6 7.01 3.73 7.20
C PHE A 6 7.18 2.77 8.37
N PHE A 7 8.29 2.03 8.36
CA PHE A 7 8.74 1.19 9.47
C PHE A 7 9.90 1.85 10.21
N PRO A 8 10.13 1.52 11.49
CA PRO A 8 11.30 2.00 12.19
C PRO A 8 12.58 1.51 11.49
N GLY A 9 13.45 2.44 11.10
CA GLY A 9 14.68 2.13 10.34
C GLY A 9 15.00 3.18 9.27
N LYS A 10 15.39 2.71 8.08
CA LYS A 10 15.54 3.52 6.87
C LYS A 10 14.48 3.12 5.87
N ALA A 11 13.82 4.06 5.22
CA ALA A 11 12.89 3.77 4.14
C ALA A 11 12.96 4.85 3.06
N GLU A 12 12.62 4.48 1.82
CA GLU A 12 12.72 5.38 0.66
C GLU A 12 11.43 5.32 -0.15
N GLY A 13 11.04 6.43 -0.77
CA GLY A 13 9.85 6.45 -1.60
C GLY A 13 10.01 7.48 -2.69
N VAL A 14 9.48 7.19 -3.87
CA VAL A 14 9.47 8.09 -5.00
C VAL A 14 8.03 8.38 -5.40
N LEU A 15 7.72 9.66 -5.45
CA LEU A 15 6.42 10.16 -5.86
C LEU A 15 6.57 10.90 -7.19
N PHE A 16 5.88 10.42 -8.23
CA PHE A 16 5.72 11.14 -9.49
C PHE A 16 4.44 11.97 -9.50
N GLU A 17 4.52 13.16 -10.08
CA GLU A 17 3.39 14.05 -10.33
C GLU A 17 3.55 14.77 -11.68
N ASP A 18 2.45 15.02 -12.36
CA ASP A 18 2.37 15.82 -13.59
C ASP A 18 0.99 16.47 -13.69
N ASP A 19 0.64 16.99 -14.87
CA ASP A 19 -0.69 17.56 -15.16
C ASP A 19 -1.79 16.47 -15.28
N GLY A 20 -1.41 15.20 -15.28
CA GLY A 20 -2.31 14.06 -15.45
C GLY A 20 -2.86 13.88 -16.87
N ASP A 21 -2.45 14.71 -17.83
CA ASP A 21 -2.84 14.66 -19.24
C ASP A 21 -1.70 15.17 -20.15
N GLY A 22 -1.71 14.71 -21.39
CA GLY A 22 -0.77 15.09 -22.44
C GLY A 22 0.64 14.50 -22.28
N TYR A 23 1.57 15.00 -23.09
CA TYR A 23 2.94 14.49 -23.16
C TYR A 23 3.97 15.43 -22.52
N GLY A 24 3.53 16.33 -21.62
CA GLY A 24 4.41 17.32 -20.98
C GLY A 24 5.58 16.67 -20.24
N TYR A 25 5.38 15.48 -19.66
CA TYR A 25 6.43 14.72 -18.98
C TYR A 25 7.63 14.40 -19.90
N THR A 26 7.41 14.22 -21.21
CA THR A 26 8.50 13.97 -22.18
C THR A 26 9.44 15.17 -22.35
N GLN A 27 8.96 16.36 -21.99
CA GLN A 27 9.70 17.61 -22.00
C GLN A 27 10.14 18.05 -20.59
N GLY A 28 9.99 17.19 -19.59
CA GLY A 28 10.36 17.49 -18.20
C GLY A 28 9.25 18.11 -17.34
N ALA A 29 8.04 18.30 -17.87
CA ALA A 29 6.90 18.85 -17.10
C ALA A 29 6.27 17.81 -16.15
N TYR A 30 7.10 17.29 -15.25
CA TYR A 30 6.74 16.38 -14.16
C TYR A 30 7.51 16.79 -12.88
N LEU A 31 7.15 16.21 -11.75
CA LEU A 31 7.88 16.30 -10.49
C LEU A 31 8.06 14.88 -9.94
N LEU A 32 9.30 14.40 -9.92
CA LEU A 32 9.70 13.26 -9.10
C LEU A 32 10.18 13.79 -7.76
N THR A 33 9.65 13.27 -6.66
CA THR A 33 10.11 13.57 -5.29
C THR A 33 10.60 12.29 -4.65
N TYR A 34 11.88 12.26 -4.30
CA TYR A 34 12.51 11.17 -3.58
C TYR A 34 12.46 11.49 -2.09
N TYR A 35 11.64 10.76 -1.37
CA TYR A 35 11.54 10.78 0.08
C TYR A 35 12.50 9.78 0.70
N ALA A 36 13.12 10.16 1.80
CA ALA A 36 13.88 9.29 2.67
C ALA A 36 13.39 9.48 4.10
N ALA A 37 13.15 8.37 4.80
CA ALA A 37 12.87 8.32 6.22
C ALA A 37 14.06 7.68 6.96
N GLU A 38 14.51 8.30 8.03
CA GLU A 38 15.59 7.77 8.89
C GLU A 38 15.20 7.91 10.37
N LEU A 39 15.29 6.81 11.12
CA LEU A 39 15.25 6.82 12.59
C LEU A 39 16.63 7.16 13.16
N LYS A 40 16.72 8.25 13.92
CA LYS A 40 17.90 8.59 14.73
C LYS A 40 17.50 8.82 16.18
N SER A 41 18.13 8.10 17.09
CA SER A 41 17.79 8.07 18.51
C SER A 41 16.32 7.70 18.73
N SER A 42 15.44 8.69 18.89
CA SER A 42 14.00 8.52 19.11
C SER A 42 13.18 9.41 18.17
N THR A 43 13.73 9.81 17.03
CA THR A 43 13.04 10.67 16.06
C THR A 43 13.18 10.09 14.67
N VAL A 44 12.05 9.81 14.04
CA VAL A 44 11.99 9.54 12.60
C VAL A 44 11.95 10.89 11.89
N THR A 45 12.89 11.09 10.98
CA THR A 45 12.91 12.26 10.08
C THR A 45 12.57 11.80 8.68
N VAL A 46 11.48 12.33 8.12
CA VAL A 46 11.12 12.18 6.72
C VAL A 46 11.53 13.45 5.99
N ARG A 47 12.26 13.31 4.89
CA ARG A 47 12.80 14.45 4.12
C ARG A 47 12.80 14.15 2.63
N VAL A 48 12.89 15.20 1.83
CA VAL A 48 13.16 15.07 0.40
C VAL A 48 14.67 14.98 0.19
N SER A 49 15.15 13.85 -0.34
CA SER A 49 16.56 13.65 -0.69
C SER A 49 16.91 14.22 -2.06
N GLN A 50 15.97 14.15 -3.01
CA GLN A 50 16.15 14.61 -4.39
C GLN A 50 14.81 14.98 -5.02
N THR A 51 14.85 15.88 -6.00
CA THR A 51 13.72 16.17 -6.88
C THR A 51 14.16 16.21 -8.34
N GLU A 52 13.31 15.78 -9.27
CA GLU A 52 13.54 15.90 -10.71
C GLU A 52 12.32 16.46 -11.44
N GLY A 53 12.56 17.04 -12.62
CA GLY A 53 11.54 17.67 -13.46
C GLY A 53 11.28 19.14 -13.11
N SER A 54 10.41 19.78 -13.90
CA SER A 54 10.10 21.21 -13.81
C SER A 54 8.70 21.52 -13.31
N TRP A 55 7.91 20.50 -12.98
CA TRP A 55 6.56 20.70 -12.44
C TRP A 55 6.62 21.33 -11.05
N LYS A 56 5.76 22.31 -10.80
CA LYS A 56 5.76 23.05 -9.55
C LYS A 56 5.14 22.20 -8.45
N ARG A 57 5.88 22.00 -7.35
CA ARG A 57 5.36 21.35 -6.15
C ARG A 57 4.12 22.11 -5.63
N PRO A 58 2.98 21.43 -5.43
CA PRO A 58 1.81 22.05 -4.81
C PRO A 58 2.06 22.30 -3.33
N ASN A 59 1.57 23.43 -2.80
CA ASN A 59 1.59 23.68 -1.36
C ASN A 59 0.49 22.86 -0.69
N ARG A 60 0.86 21.79 0.02
CA ARG A 60 -0.09 20.89 0.69
C ARG A 60 0.52 20.27 1.94
N SER A 61 -0.36 19.76 2.80
CA SER A 61 0.04 18.98 3.97
C SER A 61 0.45 17.56 3.59
N LEU A 62 1.55 17.12 4.19
CA LEU A 62 2.08 15.76 4.16
C LEU A 62 1.68 15.06 5.48
N HIS A 63 1.03 13.91 5.38
CA HIS A 63 0.64 13.07 6.52
C HIS A 63 1.44 11.78 6.47
N VAL A 64 2.19 11.53 7.53
CA VAL A 64 3.09 10.38 7.61
C VAL A 64 2.59 9.48 8.71
N PHE A 65 2.43 8.19 8.42
CA PHE A 65 2.14 7.13 9.37
C PHE A 65 3.40 6.28 9.59
N ILE A 66 3.69 5.93 10.84
CA ILE A 66 4.74 5.00 11.23
C ILE A 66 4.06 3.79 11.86
N LEU A 67 4.30 2.62 11.29
CA LEU A 67 3.81 1.35 11.81
C LEU A 67 4.70 0.90 12.97
N LEU A 68 4.09 0.49 14.08
CA LEU A 68 4.77 0.10 15.33
C LEU A 68 4.64 -1.39 15.65
N GLY A 69 4.07 -2.19 14.74
CA GLY A 69 3.75 -3.58 15.00
C GLY A 69 2.40 -3.77 15.70
N GLU A 70 1.87 -4.98 15.63
CA GLU A 70 0.55 -5.38 16.16
C GLU A 70 -0.60 -4.44 15.77
N GLY A 71 -0.55 -3.93 14.52
CA GLY A 71 -1.52 -2.97 14.00
C GLY A 71 -1.48 -1.59 14.67
N ALA A 72 -0.54 -1.31 15.57
CA ALA A 72 -0.34 0.02 16.12
C ALA A 72 0.37 0.92 15.12
N MET A 73 0.00 2.20 15.11
CA MET A 73 0.64 3.24 14.33
C MET A 73 0.63 4.56 15.07
N ILE A 74 1.60 5.40 14.75
CA ILE A 74 1.62 6.83 15.11
C ILE A 74 1.69 7.64 13.83
N ASP A 75 1.32 8.91 13.91
CA ASP A 75 1.34 9.79 12.76
C ASP A 75 2.01 11.14 13.02
N GLY A 76 2.38 11.81 11.93
CA GLY A 76 2.96 13.13 11.93
C GLY A 76 2.47 13.94 10.73
N LEU A 77 2.20 15.22 10.97
CA LEU A 77 1.80 16.18 9.94
C LEU A 77 2.95 17.13 9.64
N GLY A 78 3.15 17.43 8.37
CA GLY A 78 4.11 18.43 7.90
C GLY A 78 3.67 19.08 6.60
N ILE A 79 4.60 19.80 5.98
CA ILE A 79 4.42 20.42 4.67
C ILE A 79 5.18 19.58 3.65
N ASP A 80 4.53 19.27 2.53
CA ASP A 80 5.15 18.55 1.42
C ASP A 80 6.40 19.30 0.92
N GLY A 81 7.53 18.61 0.86
CA GLY A 81 8.82 19.17 0.48
C GLY A 81 9.72 19.60 1.64
N GLU A 82 9.17 19.71 2.85
CA GLU A 82 9.91 20.05 4.06
C GLU A 82 10.24 18.82 4.91
N GLU A 83 11.13 18.96 5.89
CA GLU A 83 11.42 17.89 6.84
C GLU A 83 10.24 17.70 7.82
N VAL A 84 9.84 16.45 8.02
CA VAL A 84 8.84 16.06 9.02
C VAL A 84 9.54 15.24 10.09
N HIS A 85 9.44 15.70 11.33
CA HIS A 85 10.02 15.01 12.49
C HIS A 85 8.91 14.38 13.32
N ILE A 86 9.05 13.08 13.59
CA ILE A 86 8.08 12.30 14.34
C ILE A 86 8.81 11.66 15.51
N THR A 87 8.38 11.98 16.72
CA THR A 87 9.00 11.42 17.93
C THR A 87 8.49 10.01 18.15
N MET A 88 9.40 9.06 18.24
CA MET A 88 9.09 7.69 18.57
C MET A 88 8.68 7.60 20.05
N PRO A 89 7.58 6.93 20.37
CA PRO A 89 7.18 6.66 21.75
C PRO A 89 8.21 5.75 22.43
N SER A 90 8.25 5.78 23.76
CA SER A 90 9.01 4.82 24.55
C SER A 90 8.47 3.39 24.36
N GLU A 91 9.28 2.37 24.65
CA GLU A 91 8.85 0.97 24.55
C GLU A 91 7.57 0.70 25.37
N SER A 92 7.44 1.35 26.54
CA SER A 92 6.25 1.21 27.39
C SER A 92 4.99 1.82 26.76
N GLU A 93 5.14 2.87 25.96
CA GLU A 93 4.05 3.51 25.23
C GLU A 93 3.72 2.72 23.96
N VAL A 94 4.72 2.20 23.25
CA VAL A 94 4.52 1.27 22.13
C VAL A 94 3.68 0.08 22.57
N SER A 95 4.03 -0.57 23.69
CA SER A 95 3.28 -1.71 24.21
C SER A 95 1.82 -1.37 24.52
N LYS A 96 1.55 -0.17 25.08
CA LYS A 96 0.18 0.32 25.32
C LYS A 96 -0.58 0.54 24.01
N LEU A 97 0.06 1.14 23.01
CA LEU A 97 -0.54 1.38 21.69
C LEU A 97 -0.88 0.07 20.97
N GLN A 98 0.00 -0.92 21.05
CA GLN A 98 -0.23 -2.27 20.52
C GLN A 98 -1.43 -2.95 21.19
N SER A 99 -1.48 -2.94 22.53
CA SER A 99 -2.63 -3.48 23.27
C SER A 99 -3.93 -2.76 22.93
N ALA A 100 -3.90 -1.42 22.80
CA ALA A 100 -5.06 -0.64 22.41
C ALA A 100 -5.53 -0.96 20.98
N SER A 101 -4.60 -1.15 20.04
CA SER A 101 -4.91 -1.54 18.67
C SER A 101 -5.55 -2.93 18.61
N GLU A 102 -5.02 -3.89 19.37
CA GLU A 102 -5.59 -5.24 19.47
C GLU A 102 -7.02 -5.23 20.01
N ILE A 103 -7.29 -4.46 21.08
CA ILE A 103 -8.64 -4.29 21.64
C ILE A 103 -9.59 -3.70 20.60
N LYS A 104 -9.18 -2.58 19.98
CA LYS A 104 -9.99 -1.90 18.95
C LYS A 104 -10.30 -2.83 17.78
N TYR A 105 -9.34 -3.61 17.35
CA TYR A 105 -9.55 -4.60 16.30
C TYR A 105 -10.54 -5.69 16.71
N ARG A 106 -10.43 -6.23 17.92
CA ARG A 106 -11.40 -7.22 18.45
C ARG A 106 -12.82 -6.67 18.56
N GLU A 107 -12.98 -5.43 19.01
CA GLU A 107 -14.27 -4.74 19.05
C GLU A 107 -14.86 -4.58 17.65
N LYS A 108 -14.03 -4.12 16.69
CA LYS A 108 -14.43 -3.95 15.30
C LYS A 108 -14.85 -5.29 14.69
N LEU A 109 -14.09 -6.36 14.89
CA LEU A 109 -14.48 -7.72 14.51
C LEU A 109 -15.81 -8.15 15.15
N GLY A 110 -16.01 -7.89 16.44
CA GLY A 110 -17.24 -8.20 17.14
C GLY A 110 -18.46 -7.50 16.56
N MET A 111 -18.31 -6.25 16.10
CA MET A 111 -19.35 -5.50 15.41
C MET A 111 -19.70 -6.13 14.05
N PHE A 112 -18.70 -6.46 13.22
CA PHE A 112 -18.93 -7.09 11.91
C PHE A 112 -19.62 -8.46 12.03
N ILE A 113 -19.22 -9.30 13.00
CA ILE A 113 -19.86 -10.59 13.24
C ILE A 113 -21.33 -10.42 13.69
N GLN A 114 -21.66 -9.34 14.42
CA GLN A 114 -23.04 -9.05 14.82
C GLN A 114 -23.91 -8.52 13.67
N ASP A 115 -23.33 -7.81 12.71
CA ASP A 115 -24.04 -7.32 11.53
C ASP A 115 -24.31 -8.44 10.51
N ASP A 116 -23.35 -9.35 10.30
CA ASP A 116 -23.55 -10.54 9.44
C ASP A 116 -24.56 -11.55 10.04
N ALA A 117 -24.63 -11.64 11.38
CA ALA A 117 -25.59 -12.49 12.07
C ALA A 117 -27.06 -12.05 11.93
N LYS A 118 -27.34 -10.86 11.35
CA LYS A 118 -28.70 -10.37 11.06
C LYS A 118 -29.20 -10.67 9.65
N LEU A 119 -28.40 -11.31 8.81
CA LEU A 119 -28.77 -11.68 7.42
C LEU A 119 -28.66 -13.19 7.16
N LEU A 120 -29.22 -14.00 8.05
CA LEU A 120 -29.69 -15.34 7.66
C LEU A 120 -31.20 -15.26 7.39
N PRO A 121 -31.65 -14.96 6.16
CA PRO A 121 -32.96 -15.44 5.75
C PRO A 121 -32.87 -16.97 5.63
N ASP A 122 -33.84 -17.65 6.24
CA ASP A 122 -33.97 -19.10 6.17
C ASP A 122 -33.86 -19.59 4.72
N ALA A 123 -33.15 -20.70 4.57
CA ALA A 123 -32.94 -21.39 3.31
C ALA A 123 -34.27 -21.90 2.75
N ASP A 124 -34.99 -21.07 2.00
CA ASP A 124 -36.00 -21.45 1.00
C ASP A 124 -36.56 -20.19 0.31
N ASP A 125 -35.75 -19.52 -0.51
CA ASP A 125 -36.23 -18.83 -1.73
C ASP A 125 -35.07 -18.11 -2.44
N LEU A 126 -34.25 -18.82 -3.22
CA LEU A 126 -33.55 -18.24 -4.38
C LEU A 126 -33.33 -19.33 -5.42
N SER A 127 -34.42 -19.65 -6.12
CA SER A 127 -34.32 -20.35 -7.40
C SER A 127 -33.76 -19.39 -8.46
N GLY A 128 -32.60 -19.75 -9.02
CA GLY A 128 -32.17 -19.30 -10.33
C GLY A 128 -31.17 -18.13 -10.37
N GLN A 129 -29.89 -18.44 -10.25
CA GLN A 129 -28.89 -18.06 -11.26
C GLN A 129 -27.60 -18.84 -11.05
N LYS A 130 -27.31 -19.76 -11.98
CA LYS A 130 -25.98 -20.34 -12.17
C LYS A 130 -25.05 -19.23 -12.67
N GLY A 131 -24.13 -18.80 -11.83
CA GLY A 131 -23.04 -17.89 -12.19
C GLY A 131 -21.93 -18.00 -11.17
N ILE A 132 -20.99 -18.91 -11.45
CA ILE A 132 -19.70 -19.16 -10.78
C ILE A 132 -19.23 -18.02 -9.86
N GLU A 133 -19.53 -18.09 -8.56
CA GLU A 133 -18.70 -17.42 -7.55
C GLU A 133 -17.40 -18.23 -7.43
N LEU A 134 -16.37 -17.81 -8.15
CA LEU A 134 -15.01 -18.27 -7.85
C LEU A 134 -14.70 -17.79 -6.42
N SER A 135 -14.38 -18.72 -5.52
CA SER A 135 -13.96 -18.40 -4.16
C SER A 135 -12.76 -17.46 -4.22
N LYS A 136 -12.99 -16.16 -4.03
CA LYS A 136 -11.95 -15.14 -4.04
C LYS A 136 -11.08 -15.35 -2.79
N ALA A 137 -9.94 -16.03 -2.95
CA ALA A 137 -9.05 -16.42 -1.86
C ALA A 137 -7.79 -15.56 -1.82
N PRO A 138 -7.37 -15.03 -0.64
CA PRO A 138 -6.21 -14.15 -0.57
C PRO A 138 -4.94 -14.85 -1.05
N VAL A 139 -4.03 -14.09 -1.64
CA VAL A 139 -2.75 -14.59 -2.15
C VAL A 139 -1.69 -14.43 -1.06
N ASP A 140 -1.03 -15.54 -0.72
CA ASP A 140 0.14 -15.52 0.17
C ASP A 140 1.41 -15.23 -0.64
N ILE A 141 2.22 -14.28 -0.16
CA ILE A 141 3.62 -14.06 -0.58
C ILE A 141 4.50 -14.39 0.62
N LYS A 142 5.53 -15.20 0.44
CA LYS A 142 6.42 -15.62 1.52
C LYS A 142 7.87 -15.52 1.09
N SER A 143 8.72 -15.14 2.03
CA SER A 143 10.17 -15.28 1.96
C SER A 143 10.66 -15.90 3.26
N ARG A 144 11.99 -15.92 3.44
CA ARG A 144 12.61 -16.28 4.71
C ARG A 144 12.13 -15.42 5.89
N ASP A 145 12.01 -14.12 5.68
CA ASP A 145 11.80 -13.16 6.77
C ASP A 145 10.37 -12.58 6.78
N TRP A 146 9.62 -12.70 5.68
CA TRP A 146 8.29 -12.11 5.56
C TRP A 146 7.22 -13.12 5.14
N GLN A 147 6.03 -12.92 5.69
CA GLN A 147 4.80 -13.53 5.20
C GLN A 147 3.75 -12.43 5.01
N LEU A 148 3.21 -12.32 3.79
CA LEU A 148 2.19 -11.34 3.42
C LEU A 148 0.91 -12.04 2.95
N LYS A 149 -0.23 -11.40 3.18
CA LYS A 149 -1.51 -11.75 2.55
C LYS A 149 -2.05 -10.56 1.77
N VAL A 150 -2.28 -10.77 0.48
CA VAL A 150 -2.78 -9.77 -0.45
C VAL A 150 -4.16 -10.18 -0.95
N VAL A 151 -5.06 -9.21 -1.12
CA VAL A 151 -6.43 -9.38 -1.58
C VAL A 151 -6.57 -8.70 -2.95
N PRO A 152 -6.35 -9.42 -4.07
CA PRO A 152 -6.38 -8.81 -5.41
C PRO A 152 -7.69 -8.10 -5.74
N TRP A 153 -8.83 -8.67 -5.36
CA TRP A 153 -10.14 -8.15 -5.75
C TRP A 153 -10.63 -6.94 -4.94
N ILE A 154 -9.82 -6.41 -4.02
CA ILE A 154 -10.10 -5.16 -3.31
C ILE A 154 -8.83 -4.31 -3.37
N GLY A 155 -8.59 -3.62 -4.49
CA GLY A 155 -7.46 -2.69 -4.60
C GLY A 155 -6.07 -3.32 -4.56
N GLY A 156 -5.96 -4.66 -4.65
CA GLY A 156 -4.70 -5.34 -4.31
C GLY A 156 -4.26 -5.13 -2.86
N ARG A 157 -5.22 -4.92 -1.94
CA ARG A 157 -4.97 -4.56 -0.53
C ARG A 157 -4.12 -5.61 0.18
N MET A 158 -3.14 -5.16 0.97
CA MET A 158 -2.42 -6.05 1.88
C MET A 158 -3.10 -6.06 3.25
N ILE A 159 -3.59 -7.23 3.67
CA ILE A 159 -4.36 -7.39 4.91
C ILE A 159 -3.52 -8.01 6.04
N SER A 160 -2.37 -8.59 5.71
CA SER A 160 -1.45 -9.13 6.69
C SER A 160 -0.01 -8.99 6.21
N MET A 161 0.86 -8.67 7.15
CA MET A 161 2.30 -8.62 6.95
C MET A 161 2.98 -8.99 8.26
N ILE A 162 3.69 -10.10 8.26
CA ILE A 162 4.30 -10.72 9.42
C ILE A 162 5.79 -10.85 9.18
N HIS A 163 6.58 -10.32 10.10
CA HIS A 163 8.02 -10.55 10.13
C HIS A 163 8.28 -11.86 10.89
N LEU A 164 8.70 -12.91 10.17
CA LEU A 164 8.84 -14.27 10.70
C LEU A 164 9.86 -14.38 11.83
N PRO A 165 11.06 -13.75 11.76
CA PRO A 165 12.06 -13.85 12.83
C PRO A 165 11.61 -13.26 14.17
N SER A 166 10.86 -12.15 14.15
CA SER A 166 10.35 -11.53 15.38
C SER A 166 8.92 -11.96 15.75
N ALA A 167 8.26 -12.72 14.87
CA ALA A 167 6.84 -13.04 14.93
C ALA A 167 5.90 -11.82 15.00
N THR A 168 6.40 -10.61 14.69
CA THR A 168 5.63 -9.38 14.79
C THR A 168 4.68 -9.25 13.60
N GLN A 169 3.39 -9.07 13.87
CA GLN A 169 2.41 -8.80 12.84
C GLN A 169 2.24 -7.28 12.67
N TRP A 170 2.72 -6.74 11.57
CA TRP A 170 2.75 -5.30 11.33
C TRP A 170 1.43 -4.74 10.82
N LEU A 171 0.74 -5.50 9.96
CA LEU A 171 -0.61 -5.18 9.50
C LEU A 171 -1.58 -6.22 10.05
N HIS A 172 -2.58 -5.73 10.78
CA HIS A 172 -3.62 -6.55 11.37
C HIS A 172 -4.98 -6.14 10.81
N SER A 173 -5.43 -6.85 9.77
CA SER A 173 -6.61 -6.51 8.99
C SER A 173 -7.35 -7.76 8.50
N ARG A 174 -8.63 -7.60 8.17
CA ARG A 174 -9.42 -8.56 7.38
C ARG A 174 -9.78 -7.97 6.03
N VAL A 175 -10.31 -8.81 5.15
CA VAL A 175 -10.84 -8.40 3.83
C VAL A 175 -11.82 -7.21 3.99
N GLU A 176 -12.69 -7.24 5.00
CA GLU A 176 -13.68 -6.18 5.24
C GLU A 176 -13.14 -5.01 6.09
N VAL A 177 -11.96 -5.15 6.70
CA VAL A 177 -11.50 -4.29 7.81
C VAL A 177 -10.04 -3.91 7.67
N ASP A 178 -9.79 -2.61 7.43
CA ASP A 178 -8.46 -1.99 7.41
C ASP A 178 -7.51 -2.67 6.40
N GLY A 179 -6.23 -2.30 6.41
CA GLY A 179 -5.20 -2.84 5.52
C GLY A 179 -4.41 -1.74 4.81
N TYR A 180 -3.32 -2.12 4.14
CA TYR A 180 -2.55 -1.17 3.34
C TYR A 180 -3.22 -0.96 1.98
N GLU A 181 -3.61 0.28 1.72
CA GLU A 181 -4.25 0.76 0.49
C GLU A 181 -3.33 1.76 -0.21
N GLU A 182 -3.35 1.76 -1.54
CA GLU A 182 -2.64 2.76 -2.35
C GLU A 182 -3.64 3.62 -3.11
N TYR A 183 -3.30 4.90 -3.26
CA TYR A 183 -4.13 5.88 -3.94
C TYR A 183 -3.33 6.48 -5.10
N SER A 184 -3.92 6.51 -6.30
CA SER A 184 -3.28 7.12 -7.47
C SER A 184 -3.53 8.63 -7.62
N GLY A 185 -4.33 9.22 -6.73
CA GLY A 185 -4.78 10.61 -6.82
C GLY A 185 -4.85 11.33 -5.47
N VAL A 186 -5.26 12.59 -5.52
CA VAL A 186 -5.43 13.46 -4.33
C VAL A 186 -6.77 13.25 -3.62
N GLU A 187 -7.67 12.50 -4.23
CA GLU A 187 -9.01 12.19 -3.71
C GLU A 187 -8.94 10.99 -2.77
N TYR A 188 -9.69 11.07 -1.67
CA TYR A 188 -9.87 9.92 -0.78
C TYR A 188 -10.50 8.77 -1.55
N ARG A 189 -9.83 7.61 -1.57
CA ARG A 189 -10.19 6.45 -2.40
C ARG A 189 -10.24 6.74 -3.90
N SER A 190 -9.23 7.45 -4.40
CA SER A 190 -8.98 7.61 -5.84
C SER A 190 -8.75 6.26 -6.53
N ALA A 191 -8.70 6.27 -7.87
CA ALA A 191 -8.48 5.08 -8.68
C ALA A 191 -7.28 4.24 -8.20
N GLY A 192 -7.44 2.92 -8.27
CA GLY A 192 -6.50 1.91 -7.78
C GLY A 192 -6.80 1.39 -6.37
N CYS A 193 -7.63 2.09 -5.58
CA CYS A 193 -7.94 1.74 -4.20
C CYS A 193 -8.99 0.61 -4.04
N SER A 194 -9.92 0.48 -4.99
CA SER A 194 -11.12 -0.39 -4.83
C SER A 194 -11.34 -1.37 -5.97
N GLU A 195 -10.62 -1.18 -7.07
CA GLU A 195 -10.68 -1.94 -8.30
C GLU A 195 -10.30 -3.40 -8.06
N GLU A 196 -10.87 -4.30 -8.87
CA GLU A 196 -10.48 -5.70 -8.85
C GLU A 196 -9.21 -5.90 -9.67
N TYR A 197 -8.13 -6.31 -9.01
CA TYR A 197 -6.87 -6.62 -9.66
C TYR A 197 -6.84 -8.07 -10.08
N LYS A 198 -6.39 -8.29 -11.32
CA LYS A 198 -6.05 -9.61 -11.84
C LYS A 198 -4.61 -9.94 -11.44
N VAL A 199 -4.39 -11.16 -10.98
CA VAL A 199 -3.02 -11.68 -10.79
C VAL A 199 -2.44 -12.00 -12.17
N THR A 200 -1.44 -11.21 -12.59
CA THR A 200 -0.80 -11.35 -13.91
C THR A 200 0.48 -12.18 -13.85
N GLY A 201 1.08 -12.32 -12.67
CA GLY A 201 2.28 -13.11 -12.46
C GLY A 201 2.47 -13.49 -11.01
N ARG A 202 2.97 -14.71 -10.79
CA ARG A 202 3.42 -15.17 -9.47
C ARG A 202 4.74 -15.91 -9.65
N LYS A 203 5.78 -15.40 -9.00
CA LYS A 203 7.05 -16.13 -8.86
C LYS A 203 7.07 -16.73 -7.48
N LEU A 204 7.06 -18.06 -7.45
CA LEU A 204 7.23 -18.84 -6.22
C LEU A 204 8.72 -19.07 -6.03
N GLU A 205 9.21 -19.00 -4.79
CA GLU A 205 10.59 -19.31 -4.42
C GLU A 205 10.88 -20.80 -4.71
N GLN A 206 11.23 -21.10 -5.96
CA GLN A 206 11.77 -22.37 -6.42
C GLN A 206 13.12 -22.05 -7.07
N SER A 207 14.18 -22.74 -6.66
CA SER A 207 15.53 -22.57 -7.25
C SER A 207 16.15 -21.17 -7.08
N GLY A 208 15.84 -20.45 -5.98
CA GLY A 208 16.52 -19.20 -5.64
C GLY A 208 16.12 -18.00 -6.51
N GLU A 209 14.91 -17.98 -7.03
CA GLU A 209 14.27 -16.79 -7.60
C GLU A 209 13.56 -15.95 -6.52
N GLU A 210 13.37 -14.66 -6.78
CA GLU A 210 12.63 -13.71 -5.94
C GLU A 210 11.13 -14.08 -5.88
N GLU A 211 10.56 -14.18 -4.67
CA GLU A 211 9.10 -14.30 -4.52
C GLU A 211 8.47 -12.96 -4.87
N ALA A 212 7.57 -12.98 -5.86
CA ALA A 212 6.92 -11.78 -6.36
C ALA A 212 5.47 -12.04 -6.78
N LEU A 213 4.62 -11.05 -6.54
CA LEU A 213 3.25 -11.00 -7.01
C LEU A 213 3.06 -9.79 -7.93
N SER A 214 2.62 -10.04 -9.15
CA SER A 214 2.24 -9.02 -10.13
C SER A 214 0.72 -8.95 -10.25
N LEU A 215 0.20 -7.74 -10.15
CA LEU A 215 -1.22 -7.41 -10.15
C LEU A 215 -1.49 -6.34 -11.20
N GLU A 216 -2.67 -6.41 -11.83
CA GLU A 216 -3.15 -5.40 -12.77
C GLU A 216 -4.62 -5.08 -12.51
N GLY A 217 -4.92 -3.83 -12.17
CA GLY A 217 -6.28 -3.33 -11.96
C GLY A 217 -6.66 -2.34 -13.05
N ASP A 218 -7.79 -2.55 -13.72
CA ASP A 218 -8.32 -1.58 -14.70
C ASP A 218 -8.86 -0.36 -13.95
N ILE A 219 -8.30 0.81 -14.25
CA ILE A 219 -8.67 2.08 -13.63
C ILE A 219 -9.47 2.99 -14.58
N GLY A 220 -9.92 2.45 -15.72
CA GLY A 220 -10.72 3.15 -16.72
C GLY A 220 -9.90 3.87 -17.80
N GLY A 221 -10.58 4.29 -18.87
CA GLY A 221 -9.96 5.06 -19.96
C GLY A 221 -8.92 4.29 -20.79
N GLY A 222 -8.86 2.96 -20.66
CA GLY A 222 -7.83 2.12 -21.28
C GLY A 222 -6.51 2.08 -20.51
N LEU A 223 -6.51 2.58 -19.27
CA LEU A 223 -5.40 2.57 -18.33
C LEU A 223 -5.55 1.47 -17.29
N VAL A 224 -4.42 0.94 -16.84
CA VAL A 224 -4.35 -0.04 -15.76
C VAL A 224 -3.32 0.40 -14.74
N LEU A 225 -3.57 0.10 -13.46
CA LEU A 225 -2.54 0.15 -12.42
C LEU A 225 -1.84 -1.20 -12.38
N GLU A 226 -0.57 -1.24 -12.77
CA GLU A 226 0.33 -2.36 -12.54
C GLU A 226 0.96 -2.23 -11.16
N ARG A 227 0.99 -3.33 -10.42
CA ARG A 227 1.66 -3.40 -9.12
C ARG A 227 2.50 -4.67 -9.03
N LYS A 228 3.76 -4.53 -8.60
CA LYS A 228 4.66 -5.64 -8.29
C LYS A 228 5.03 -5.56 -6.82
N ILE A 229 4.60 -6.57 -6.05
CA ILE A 229 4.96 -6.73 -4.64
C ILE A 229 6.00 -7.84 -4.57
N PHE A 230 7.16 -7.58 -4.00
CA PHE A 230 8.25 -8.56 -3.96
C PHE A 230 9.20 -8.32 -2.80
N ILE A 231 9.94 -9.36 -2.45
CA ILE A 231 10.97 -9.32 -1.41
C ILE A 231 12.32 -9.61 -2.09
N PRO A 232 13.23 -8.61 -2.18
CA PRO A 232 14.52 -8.79 -2.84
C PRO A 232 15.32 -9.94 -2.22
N LYS A 233 15.90 -10.79 -3.06
CA LYS A 233 16.68 -11.94 -2.61
C LYS A 233 17.96 -11.53 -1.86
N ASP A 234 18.60 -10.47 -2.33
CA ASP A 234 19.83 -9.90 -1.78
C ASP A 234 19.57 -9.11 -0.48
N ASN A 235 18.32 -8.71 -0.24
CA ASN A 235 17.91 -8.03 0.98
C ASN A 235 16.53 -8.50 1.46
N PRO A 236 16.44 -9.70 2.08
CA PRO A 236 15.16 -10.31 2.47
C PRO A 236 14.43 -9.54 3.58
N GLN A 237 15.08 -8.55 4.19
CA GLN A 237 14.47 -7.66 5.19
C GLN A 237 13.60 -6.59 4.54
N VAL A 238 13.73 -6.34 3.23
CA VAL A 238 13.02 -5.26 2.52
C VAL A 238 11.75 -5.79 1.85
N LEU A 239 10.67 -5.03 1.95
CA LEU A 239 9.47 -5.24 1.15
C LEU A 239 9.38 -4.15 0.09
N CYS A 240 9.39 -4.55 -1.18
CA CYS A 240 9.26 -3.63 -2.31
C CYS A 240 7.84 -3.66 -2.85
N ILE A 241 7.31 -2.47 -3.12
CA ILE A 241 6.03 -2.27 -3.81
C ILE A 241 6.26 -1.28 -4.94
N ASP A 242 6.30 -1.81 -6.16
CA ASP A 242 6.45 -1.01 -7.37
C ASP A 242 5.07 -0.85 -8.00
N THR A 243 4.59 0.39 -8.11
CA THR A 243 3.27 0.69 -8.66
C THR A 243 3.40 1.70 -9.83
N GLY A 244 2.71 1.42 -10.93
CA GLY A 244 2.73 2.27 -12.12
C GLY A 244 1.41 2.27 -12.87
N ILE A 245 1.03 3.42 -13.44
CA ILE A 245 -0.11 3.49 -14.38
C ILE A 245 0.41 3.22 -15.78
N ILE A 246 -0.20 2.25 -16.46
CA ILE A 246 0.17 1.79 -17.79
C ILE A 246 -1.01 1.92 -18.75
N ALA A 247 -0.74 2.41 -19.95
CA ALA A 247 -1.70 2.41 -21.04
C ALA A 247 -1.76 1.03 -21.71
N ARG A 248 -2.94 0.38 -21.72
CA ARG A 248 -3.17 -0.92 -22.36
C ARG A 248 -3.93 -0.82 -23.67
N THR A 249 -5.01 -0.05 -23.67
CA THR A 249 -5.98 0.02 -24.78
C THR A 249 -6.32 1.47 -25.13
N VAL A 250 -5.30 2.33 -25.11
CA VAL A 250 -5.46 3.73 -25.48
C VAL A 250 -5.49 3.88 -27.01
N GLY A 251 -6.54 4.51 -27.55
CA GLY A 251 -6.69 4.72 -29.00
C GLY A 251 -5.77 5.82 -29.53
N ALA A 252 -5.54 5.86 -30.84
CA ALA A 252 -4.81 6.96 -31.47
C ALA A 252 -5.49 8.30 -31.17
N GLY A 253 -4.75 9.26 -30.60
CA GLY A 253 -5.28 10.59 -30.19
C GLY A 253 -5.76 10.69 -28.74
N SER A 254 -5.61 9.63 -27.94
CA SER A 254 -5.70 9.73 -26.48
C SER A 254 -4.51 10.53 -25.93
N GLY A 255 -4.76 11.44 -24.98
CA GLY A 255 -3.71 12.18 -24.28
C GLY A 255 -2.73 11.23 -23.58
N GLY A 256 -1.49 11.67 -23.38
CA GLY A 256 -0.53 10.92 -22.57
C GLY A 256 -0.97 10.90 -21.11
N PHE A 257 -0.82 9.76 -20.45
CA PHE A 257 -1.03 9.62 -19.01
C PHE A 257 0.28 9.16 -18.40
N SER A 258 0.84 9.91 -17.45
CA SER A 258 1.97 9.44 -16.64
C SER A 258 1.63 9.55 -15.17
N ARG A 259 1.60 8.43 -14.46
CA ARG A 259 1.75 8.43 -13.00
C ARG A 259 2.56 7.21 -12.59
N PHE A 260 3.61 7.44 -11.81
CA PHE A 260 4.49 6.40 -11.28
C PHE A 260 4.65 6.62 -9.77
N VAL A 261 4.18 5.70 -8.94
CA VAL A 261 4.36 5.82 -7.49
C VAL A 261 5.15 4.61 -7.05
N TRP A 262 6.39 4.85 -6.63
CA TRP A 262 7.26 3.79 -6.13
C TRP A 262 7.45 3.98 -4.64
N ILE A 263 7.11 2.99 -3.81
CA ILE A 263 7.38 3.06 -2.37
C ILE A 263 8.28 1.88 -2.02
N ASN A 264 9.49 2.18 -1.54
CA ASN A 264 10.48 1.20 -1.13
C ASN A 264 10.57 1.15 0.40
N LEU A 265 9.96 0.12 0.99
CA LEU A 265 9.90 -0.04 2.44
C LEU A 265 11.08 -0.91 2.90
N THR A 266 12.15 -0.25 3.34
CA THR A 266 13.32 -0.92 3.92
C THR A 266 13.13 -1.11 5.44
N PHE A 267 13.52 -2.28 5.95
CA PHE A 267 13.52 -2.62 7.37
C PHE A 267 14.94 -2.97 7.82
N ILE A 268 15.25 -2.74 9.10
CA ILE A 268 16.50 -3.17 9.77
C ILE A 268 16.12 -3.93 11.04
#